data_AF-A0A536CJY2-F1
#
_entry.id   AF-A0A536CJY2-F1
#
_cell.length_a   1.000
_cell.length_b   1.000
_cell.length_c   1.000
_cell.angle_alpha   90.00
_cell.angle_beta   90.00
_cell.angle_gamma   90.00
#
_symmetry.space_group_name_H-M   'P 1'
#
loop_
_entity.id
_entity.type
_entity.pdbx_description
1 polymer ?
#
loop_
_entity_poly.entity_id
_entity_poly.type
_entity_poly.pdbx_seq_one_letter_code
_entity_poly.pdbx_strand_id
1 'polypeptide(L)'
;MWPHDSAVAAAGLRRAGCSREAEQVARAILEAGMAFPDRRLPELWCGTPRVADELPDDYRNSCSPQAWAAAAVFSLLTTLLGLEADATHGRLHIDPLATPLFNHLEVT
;
A
#
# COMPACT_ATOMS: atom_id res chain seq x y z
N MET A 1 -13.40 0.13 1.20
CA MET A 1 -11.96 0.31 0.99
C MET A 1 -11.57 -0.38 -0.31
N TRP A 2 -11.04 0.37 -1.27
CA TRP A 2 -10.52 -0.16 -2.54
C TRP A 2 -8.99 -0.02 -2.55
N PRO A 3 -8.20 -1.10 -2.63
CA PRO A 3 -6.73 -1.01 -2.63
C PRO A 3 -6.18 -0.12 -3.74
N HIS A 4 -6.74 -0.25 -4.94
CA HIS A 4 -6.32 0.52 -6.11
C HIS A 4 -6.44 2.03 -5.86
N ASP A 5 -7.64 2.49 -5.51
CA ASP A 5 -7.90 3.91 -5.29
C ASP A 5 -7.11 4.45 -4.09
N SER A 6 -6.95 3.63 -3.05
CA SER A 6 -6.14 3.97 -1.88
C SER A 6 -4.67 4.12 -2.24
N ALA A 7 -4.15 3.30 -3.17
CA ALA A 7 -2.78 3.40 -3.65
C ALA A 7 -2.56 4.68 -4.48
N VAL A 8 -3.50 5.01 -5.36
CA VAL A 8 -3.48 6.28 -6.11
C VAL A 8 -3.50 7.47 -5.14
N ALA A 9 -4.36 7.44 -4.13
CA ALA A 9 -4.45 8.48 -3.11
C ALA A 9 -3.15 8.61 -2.29
N ALA A 10 -2.55 7.49 -1.85
CA ALA A 10 -1.29 7.48 -1.10
C ALA A 10 -0.14 8.06 -1.92
N ALA A 11 -0.03 7.70 -3.20
CA ALA A 11 0.96 8.27 -4.11
C ALA A 11 0.75 9.79 -4.30
N GLY A 12 -0.50 10.23 -4.44
CA GLY A 12 -0.85 11.65 -4.51
C GLY A 12 -0.47 12.43 -3.24
N LEU A 13 -0.79 11.88 -2.06
CA LEU A 13 -0.41 12.43 -0.76
C LEU A 13 1.12 12.56 -0.64
N ARG A 14 1.87 11.54 -1.05
CA ARG A 14 3.33 11.57 -1.01
C ARG A 14 3.88 12.70 -1.88
N ARG A 15 3.37 12.85 -3.11
CA ARG A 15 3.77 13.93 -4.03
C ARG A 15 3.39 15.33 -3.53
N ALA A 16 2.33 15.43 -2.72
CA ALA A 16 1.90 16.69 -2.10
C ALA A 16 2.68 17.05 -0.82
N GLY A 17 3.63 16.22 -0.38
CA GLY A 17 4.39 16.42 0.85
C GLY A 17 3.64 15.95 2.12
N CYS A 18 2.50 15.30 1.98
CA CYS A 18 1.73 14.72 3.08
C CYS A 18 2.26 13.31 3.44
N SER A 19 3.54 13.23 3.79
CA SER A 19 4.25 11.96 3.98
C SER A 19 3.66 11.09 5.09
N ARG A 20 3.18 11.70 6.18
CA ARG A 20 2.58 10.96 7.30
C ARG A 20 1.26 10.29 6.88
N GLU A 21 0.42 11.02 6.16
CA GLU A 21 -0.86 10.54 5.67
C GLU A 21 -0.65 9.47 4.58
N ALA A 22 0.34 9.66 3.70
CA ALA A 22 0.73 8.67 2.71
C ALA A 22 1.19 7.35 3.37
N GLU A 23 2.05 7.43 4.40
CA GLU A 23 2.48 6.26 5.20
C GLU A 23 1.27 5.56 5.81
N GLN A 24 0.39 6.31 6.47
CA GLN A 24 -0.75 5.75 7.18
C GLN A 24 -1.68 4.97 6.25
N VAL A 25 -2.01 5.54 5.09
CA VAL A 25 -2.87 4.87 4.09
C VAL A 25 -2.17 3.63 3.54
N ALA A 26 -0.91 3.78 3.12
CA ALA A 26 -0.17 2.68 2.51
C ALA A 26 0.02 1.51 3.46
N ARG A 27 0.46 1.78 4.68
CA ARG A 27 0.61 0.77 5.72
C ARG A 27 -0.72 0.12 6.06
N ALA A 28 -1.80 0.89 6.21
CA ALA A 28 -3.09 0.33 6.59
C ALA A 28 -3.63 -0.69 5.57
N ILE A 29 -3.43 -0.42 4.26
CA ILE A 29 -3.82 -1.34 3.19
C ILE A 29 -2.91 -2.57 3.15
N LEU A 30 -1.59 -2.40 3.29
CA LEU A 30 -0.65 -3.53 3.31
C LEU A 30 -0.89 -4.46 4.51
N GLU A 31 -1.14 -3.90 5.70
CA GLU A 31 -1.52 -4.66 6.90
C GLU A 31 -2.84 -5.40 6.72
N ALA A 32 -3.85 -4.79 6.09
CA ALA A 32 -5.09 -5.48 5.75
C ALA A 32 -4.82 -6.69 4.84
N GLY A 33 -3.96 -6.52 3.83
CA GLY A 33 -3.52 -7.61 2.95
C GLY A 33 -2.83 -8.74 3.69
N MET A 34 -2.05 -8.44 4.73
CA MET A 34 -1.43 -9.46 5.58
C MET A 34 -2.43 -10.22 6.46
N ALA A 35 -3.54 -9.57 6.83
CA ALA A 35 -4.61 -10.19 7.63
C ALA A 35 -5.51 -11.11 6.79
N PHE A 36 -5.83 -10.72 5.54
CA PHE A 36 -6.69 -11.52 4.67
C PHE A 36 -6.14 -12.94 4.39
N PRO A 37 -7.02 -13.93 4.12
CA PRO A 37 -6.61 -15.27 3.72
C PRO A 37 -5.59 -15.28 2.58
N ASP A 38 -4.63 -16.20 2.64
CA ASP A 38 -3.53 -16.35 1.68
C ASP A 38 -2.67 -15.09 1.46
N ARG A 39 -2.80 -14.08 2.35
CA ARG A 39 -2.14 -12.77 2.25
C ARG A 39 -2.49 -12.03 0.96
N ARG A 40 -3.74 -12.13 0.51
CA ARG A 40 -4.23 -11.54 -0.73
C ARG A 40 -5.26 -10.46 -0.45
N LEU A 41 -5.06 -9.30 -1.04
CA LEU A 41 -6.08 -8.25 -1.04
C LEU A 41 -7.24 -8.65 -1.97
N PRO A 42 -8.50 -8.57 -1.50
CA PRO A 42 -9.65 -8.62 -2.39
C PRO A 42 -9.75 -7.31 -3.17
N GLU A 43 -10.61 -7.27 -4.19
CA GLU A 43 -10.94 -6.05 -4.92
C GLU A 43 -11.36 -4.90 -3.99
N LEU A 44 -12.18 -5.23 -2.99
CA LEU A 44 -12.59 -4.29 -1.96
C LEU A 44 -13.09 -5.01 -0.70
N TRP A 45 -13.13 -4.25 0.40
CA TRP A 45 -13.78 -4.65 1.65
C TRP A 45 -14.49 -3.44 2.30
N CYS A 46 -15.24 -3.67 3.37
CA CYS A 46 -15.97 -2.61 4.05
C CYS A 46 -15.02 -1.66 4.84
N GLY A 47 -15.36 -0.37 4.90
CA GLY A 47 -14.55 0.65 5.59
C GLY A 47 -14.84 0.75 7.08
N THR A 48 -14.91 -0.38 7.79
CA THR A 48 -15.18 -0.40 9.23
C THR A 48 -13.91 -0.12 10.04
N PRO A 49 -14.03 0.41 11.27
CA PRO A 49 -12.89 0.61 12.15
C PRO A 49 -12.13 -0.70 12.37
N ARG A 50 -10.79 -0.63 12.35
CA ARG A 50 -9.96 -1.80 12.60
C ARG A 50 -10.14 -2.28 14.04
N VAL A 51 -10.41 -3.56 14.20
CA VAL A 51 -10.36 -4.27 15.48
C VAL A 51 -9.11 -5.17 15.50
N ALA A 52 -8.42 -5.23 16.63
CA ALA A 52 -7.22 -6.06 16.75
C ALA A 52 -7.59 -7.54 16.59
N ASP A 53 -6.74 -8.29 15.89
CA ASP A 53 -6.90 -9.74 15.63
C ASP A 53 -8.16 -10.15 14.85
N GLU A 54 -8.88 -9.18 14.27
CA GLU A 54 -10.03 -9.42 13.41
C GLU A 54 -9.72 -9.14 11.93
N LEU A 55 -10.34 -9.94 11.06
CA LEU A 55 -10.31 -9.71 9.62
C LEU A 55 -11.14 -8.46 9.28
N PRO A 56 -10.72 -7.66 8.27
CA PRO A 56 -11.59 -6.62 7.76
C PRO A 56 -12.90 -7.21 7.23
N ASP A 57 -14.01 -6.52 7.49
CA ASP A 57 -15.33 -6.95 7.06
C ASP A 57 -15.40 -7.10 5.54
N ASP A 58 -15.65 -8.32 5.08
CA ASP A 58 -15.72 -8.63 3.66
C ASP A 58 -16.86 -7.86 2.98
N TYR A 59 -16.62 -7.45 1.73
CA TYR A 59 -17.66 -6.91 0.87
C TYR A 59 -18.20 -8.02 -0.01
N ARG A 60 -19.45 -8.40 0.21
CA ARG A 60 -20.11 -9.46 -0.55
C ARG A 60 -20.00 -9.19 -2.06
N ASN A 61 -19.57 -10.20 -2.82
CA ASN A 61 -19.33 -10.18 -4.26
C ASN A 61 -18.07 -9.41 -4.71
N SER A 62 -17.14 -9.10 -3.79
CA SER A 62 -15.82 -8.63 -4.19
C SER A 62 -15.10 -9.71 -5.02
N CYS A 63 -14.38 -9.30 -6.07
CA CYS A 63 -13.52 -10.22 -6.79
C CYS A 63 -12.26 -10.51 -5.94
N SER A 64 -11.97 -11.78 -5.69
CA SER A 64 -10.77 -12.17 -4.94
C SER A 64 -10.14 -13.44 -5.53
N PRO A 65 -8.91 -13.39 -6.10
CA PRO A 65 -8.07 -12.20 -6.27
C PRO A 65 -8.50 -11.31 -7.45
N GLN A 66 -8.20 -10.01 -7.37
CA GLN A 66 -8.44 -9.04 -8.45
C GLN A 66 -7.12 -8.35 -8.86
N ALA A 67 -6.93 -8.14 -10.17
CA ALA A 67 -5.64 -7.76 -10.74
C ALA A 67 -5.15 -6.36 -10.30
N TRP A 68 -6.05 -5.37 -10.20
CA TRP A 68 -5.73 -4.02 -9.72
C TRP A 68 -5.42 -4.00 -8.23
N ALA A 69 -6.09 -4.82 -7.42
CA ALA A 69 -5.78 -4.98 -6.00
C ALA A 69 -4.39 -5.59 -5.79
N ALA A 70 -4.01 -6.57 -6.60
CA ALA A 70 -2.65 -7.10 -6.60
C ALA A 70 -1.60 -6.06 -7.04
N ALA A 71 -1.88 -5.30 -8.10
CA ALA A 71 -1.00 -4.23 -8.58
C ALA A 71 -0.81 -3.10 -7.56
N ALA A 72 -1.85 -2.79 -6.78
CA ALA A 72 -1.82 -1.74 -5.76
C ALA A 72 -0.71 -1.96 -4.72
N VAL A 73 -0.42 -3.22 -4.36
CA VAL A 73 0.66 -3.55 -3.40
C VAL A 73 2.00 -2.97 -3.83
N PHE A 74 2.36 -3.10 -5.11
CA PHE A 74 3.62 -2.57 -5.64
C PHE A 74 3.63 -1.04 -5.64
N SER A 75 2.53 -0.40 -5.99
CA SER A 75 2.41 1.07 -5.94
C SER A 75 2.54 1.61 -4.50
N LEU A 76 1.95 0.92 -3.53
CA LEU A 76 2.07 1.26 -2.11
C LEU A 76 3.51 1.09 -1.60
N LEU A 77 4.18 -0.01 -1.95
CA LEU A 77 5.58 -0.22 -1.60
C LEU A 77 6.49 0.84 -2.23
N THR A 78 6.30 1.17 -3.50
CA THR A 78 7.02 2.27 -4.18
C THR A 78 6.79 3.60 -3.46
N THR A 79 5.56 3.87 -3.01
CA THR A 79 5.21 5.09 -2.26
C THR A 79 5.93 5.15 -0.91
N LEU A 80 5.97 4.03 -0.17
CA LEU A 80 6.66 3.93 1.12
C LEU A 80 8.17 4.03 0.96
N LEU A 81 8.75 3.39 -0.05
CA LEU A 81 10.20 3.40 -0.30
C LEU A 81 10.68 4.70 -0.98
N GLY A 82 9.77 5.50 -1.53
CA GLY A 82 10.09 6.72 -2.26
C GLY A 82 10.98 6.46 -3.47
N LEU A 83 10.69 5.39 -4.23
CA LEU A 83 11.49 5.02 -5.40
C LEU A 83 11.09 5.86 -6.61
N GLU A 84 12.04 6.63 -7.14
CA GLU A 84 11.87 7.39 -8.38
C GLU A 84 13.03 7.10 -9.34
N ALA A 85 12.71 6.39 -10.42
CA ALA A 85 13.68 6.05 -11.46
C ALA A 85 13.83 7.18 -12.47
N ASP A 86 15.05 7.69 -12.63
CA ASP A 86 15.45 8.56 -13.73
C ASP A 86 16.25 7.72 -14.74
N ALA A 87 15.52 7.13 -15.67
CA ALA A 87 16.09 6.28 -16.71
C ALA A 87 16.99 7.08 -17.68
N THR A 88 16.76 8.38 -17.83
CA THR A 88 17.53 9.23 -18.76
C THR A 88 18.94 9.49 -18.26
N HIS A 89 19.11 9.64 -16.95
CA HIS A 89 20.41 9.86 -16.32
C HIS A 89 20.97 8.61 -15.62
N GLY A 90 20.27 7.48 -15.69
CA GLY A 90 20.65 6.23 -15.04
C GLY A 90 20.72 6.35 -13.52
N ARG A 91 19.79 7.08 -12.92
CA ARG A 91 19.73 7.32 -11.46
C ARG A 91 18.47 6.73 -10.86
N LEU A 92 18.57 6.27 -9.62
CA LEU A 92 17.44 5.88 -8.80
C LEU A 92 17.47 6.73 -7.54
N HIS A 93 16.43 7.54 -7.35
CA HIS A 93 16.20 8.25 -6.10
C HIS A 93 15.44 7.33 -5.14
N ILE A 94 15.87 7.32 -3.88
CA ILE A 94 15.33 6.47 -2.82
C ILE A 94 15.15 7.36 -1.59
N ASP A 95 13.91 7.49 -1.11
CA ASP A 95 13.54 8.33 0.04
C ASP A 95 12.48 7.61 0.89
N PRO A 96 12.87 6.60 1.69
CA PRO A 96 11.90 5.77 2.40
C PRO A 96 11.23 6.52 3.56
N LEU A 97 9.92 6.33 3.70
CA LEU A 97 9.19 6.76 4.89
C LEU A 97 9.50 5.84 6.06
N ALA A 98 9.63 6.44 7.26
CA ALA A 98 9.67 5.68 8.49
C ALA A 98 8.32 4.98 8.71
N THR A 99 8.35 3.65 8.83
CA THR A 99 7.16 2.81 9.02
C THR A 99 7.53 1.58 9.84
N PRO A 100 6.61 0.99 10.63
CA PRO A 100 6.87 -0.27 11.33
C PRO A 100 6.97 -1.49 10.40
N LEU A 101 6.63 -1.37 9.11
CA LEU A 101 6.63 -2.50 8.17
C LEU A 101 8.02 -3.02 7.80
N PHE A 102 9.05 -2.17 7.90
CA PHE A 102 10.44 -2.53 7.62
C PHE A 102 11.37 -1.63 8.43
N ASN A 103 12.56 -2.13 8.76
CA ASN A 103 13.57 -1.40 9.51
C ASN A 103 14.93 -1.36 8.80
N HIS A 104 15.06 -2.04 7.66
CA HIS A 104 16.28 -2.16 6.88
C HIS A 104 15.94 -2.19 5.40
N LEU A 105 16.71 -1.48 4.59
CA LEU A 105 16.64 -1.47 3.14
C LEU A 105 18.05 -1.71 2.61
N GLU A 106 18.21 -2.77 1.82
CA GLU A 106 19.43 -3.11 1.10
C GLU A 106 19.19 -2.91 -0.40
N VAL A 107 20.15 -2.28 -1.09
CA VAL A 107 20.09 -2.01 -2.52
C VAL A 107 21.36 -2.57 -3.16
N THR A 108 21.19 -3.54 -4.04
CA THR A 108 22.27 -4.30 -4.71
C THR A 108 22.23 -4.15 -6.21
#